data_AF-A0AAW5EWU0-F1
#
_entry.id   AF-A0AAW5EWU0-F1
#
_cell.length_a   1.000
_cell.length_b   1.000
_cell.length_c   1.000
_cell.angle_alpha   90.00
_cell.angle_beta   90.00
_cell.angle_gamma   90.00
#
_symmetry.space_group_name_H-M   'P 1'
#
loop_
_entity.id
_entity.type
_entity.pdbx_description
1 polymer ?
#
loop_
_entity_poly.entity_id
_entity_poly.type
_entity_poly.pdbx_seq_one_letter_code
_entity_poly.pdbx_strand_id
1 'polypeptide(L)'
;MKRVPVLASALLLCACHNLAPQVGPQTAARHADDRYPSKTRAISFSKVAGWDSDDTAQALSVFVAECHKLGSLPAESALGDGAGGAGTRVGDWLAACDAARRVAPDNAAAARDFFQAWFQPYRIGTPDRLGTLFTGYYEPEIRGSLKRGGIYQTPVYRRPPDLQRTRDAQGHMHTGRREGTKFVPYATRAQIDGGALAHHKLELLWVADPVDLFFMQVQGAGRVRLPNEQVVRLSFDGHNGQPYVPLGQVMVQKGYLEAGHVSLTAIRDWLETHPAQARSVMEANPNYVFFTELPSDSTDVGTPGALGVPLTPGRSLAVDRHAIPLGAPVWINTAVNAAGHVETWKRLGFAQDLSRDVKGTGRVDLYLGWGPEAAQDAAAQHSVGQLIVLLPRKAAKEAVRDAASGDGAS
;
A
#
# COMPACT_ATOMS: atom_id res chain seq x y z
N MET A 1 -16.44 48.94 -63.53
CA MET A 1 -16.35 47.47 -63.48
C MET A 1 -14.87 47.09 -63.38
N LYS A 2 -14.35 46.91 -62.16
CA LYS A 2 -12.96 46.50 -61.91
C LYS A 2 -12.99 45.42 -60.82
N ARG A 3 -12.43 44.27 -61.16
CA ARG A 3 -12.36 43.05 -60.35
C ARG A 3 -11.37 43.25 -59.20
N VAL A 4 -11.78 42.91 -57.98
CA VAL A 4 -10.90 42.79 -56.80
C VAL A 4 -10.45 41.33 -56.71
N PRO A 5 -9.13 41.03 -56.59
CA PRO A 5 -8.67 39.65 -56.45
C PRO A 5 -8.77 39.20 -54.99
N VAL A 6 -9.30 38.00 -54.81
CA VAL A 6 -9.30 37.24 -53.55
C VAL A 6 -7.89 36.71 -53.32
N LEU A 7 -7.22 37.18 -52.26
CA LEU A 7 -5.97 36.56 -51.79
C LEU A 7 -6.31 35.31 -50.98
N ALA A 8 -5.83 34.17 -51.49
CA ALA A 8 -5.87 32.87 -50.86
C ALA A 8 -5.04 32.87 -49.56
N SER A 9 -5.69 32.59 -48.42
CA SER A 9 -5.01 32.28 -47.17
C SER A 9 -4.63 30.81 -47.17
N ALA A 10 -3.33 30.53 -47.18
CA ALA A 10 -2.77 29.20 -46.97
C ALA A 10 -2.98 28.78 -45.52
N LEU A 11 -3.95 27.87 -45.28
CA LEU A 11 -4.08 27.15 -44.02
C LEU A 11 -2.99 26.09 -43.94
N LEU A 12 -1.96 26.35 -43.12
CA LEU A 12 -1.01 25.33 -42.68
C LEU A 12 -1.74 24.31 -41.80
N LEU A 13 -1.83 23.07 -42.29
CA LEU A 13 -2.15 21.88 -41.52
C LEU A 13 -1.02 21.61 -40.51
N CYS A 14 -1.18 22.06 -39.26
CA CYS A 14 -0.43 21.50 -38.15
C CYS A 14 -1.07 20.16 -37.75
N ALA A 15 -0.48 19.06 -38.22
CA ALA A 15 -0.78 17.72 -37.77
C ALA A 15 -0.29 17.55 -36.32
N CYS A 16 -1.20 17.69 -35.35
CA CYS A 16 -0.98 17.22 -33.99
C CYS A 16 -0.82 15.69 -34.01
N HIS A 17 0.42 15.23 -33.91
CA HIS A 17 0.72 13.82 -33.68
C HIS A 17 0.19 13.40 -32.31
N ASN A 18 -0.93 12.68 -32.32
CA ASN A 18 -1.40 11.86 -31.20
C ASN A 18 -0.42 10.70 -30.99
N LEU A 19 0.60 10.90 -30.15
CA LEU A 19 1.38 9.82 -29.58
C LEU A 19 0.68 9.36 -28.29
N ALA A 20 -0.30 8.47 -28.46
CA ALA A 20 -0.73 7.60 -27.38
C ALA A 20 0.47 6.73 -26.95
N PRO A 21 0.79 6.62 -25.65
CA PRO A 21 1.89 5.77 -25.21
C PRO A 21 1.56 4.31 -25.51
N GLN A 22 2.36 3.68 -26.37
CA GLN A 22 2.25 2.26 -26.67
C GLN A 22 2.71 1.43 -25.46
N VAL A 23 1.77 0.71 -24.86
CA VAL A 23 2.05 -0.28 -23.81
C VAL A 23 2.52 -1.57 -24.48
N GLY A 24 3.81 -1.64 -24.77
CA GLY A 24 4.47 -2.90 -25.14
C GLY A 24 4.69 -3.81 -23.91
N PRO A 25 4.91 -5.12 -24.10
CA PRO A 25 5.11 -6.06 -23.00
C PRO A 25 6.42 -5.73 -22.27
N GLN A 26 6.31 -5.16 -21.07
CA GLN A 26 7.46 -4.85 -20.23
C GLN A 26 8.02 -6.14 -19.64
N THR A 27 9.16 -6.56 -20.19
CA THR A 27 9.92 -7.74 -19.75
C THR A 27 10.64 -7.48 -18.43
N ALA A 28 10.69 -8.51 -17.59
CA ALA A 28 11.27 -8.58 -16.24
C ALA A 28 12.74 -8.10 -16.07
N ALA A 29 13.41 -7.65 -17.13
CA ALA A 29 14.81 -7.23 -17.13
C ALA A 29 15.04 -5.81 -16.55
N ARG A 30 14.02 -4.94 -16.49
CA ARG A 30 14.18 -3.56 -15.96
C ARG A 30 14.26 -3.47 -14.43
N HIS A 31 13.81 -4.50 -13.70
CA HIS A 31 13.81 -4.49 -12.23
C HIS A 31 15.18 -4.74 -11.60
N ALA A 32 16.18 -5.17 -12.38
CA ALA A 32 17.48 -5.55 -11.82
C ALA A 32 18.31 -4.34 -11.32
N ASP A 33 18.04 -3.14 -11.82
CA ASP A 33 18.92 -1.97 -11.68
C ASP A 33 18.40 -0.93 -10.67
N ASP A 34 17.14 -0.97 -10.26
CA ASP A 34 16.56 -0.05 -9.25
C ASP A 34 16.49 -0.66 -7.83
N ARG A 35 17.30 -1.68 -7.57
CA ARG A 35 17.37 -2.35 -6.27
C ARG A 35 18.14 -1.53 -5.23
N TYR A 36 17.78 -1.71 -3.97
CA TYR A 36 18.64 -1.32 -2.87
C TYR A 36 19.76 -2.38 -2.70
N PRO A 37 21.05 -2.00 -2.47
CA PRO A 37 21.59 -0.64 -2.38
C PRO A 37 22.11 -0.07 -3.71
N SER A 38 21.98 -0.77 -4.85
CA SER A 38 22.73 -0.49 -6.09
C SER A 38 22.55 0.92 -6.68
N LYS A 39 21.53 1.68 -6.25
CA LYS A 39 21.33 3.11 -6.58
C LYS A 39 21.07 4.00 -5.36
N THR A 40 21.61 3.64 -4.21
CA THR A 40 21.49 4.44 -2.98
C THR A 40 22.84 4.96 -2.52
N ARG A 41 22.83 6.15 -1.89
CA ARG A 41 24.04 6.77 -1.33
C ARG A 41 23.91 6.85 0.19
N ALA A 42 24.87 6.26 0.89
CA ALA A 42 25.01 6.47 2.33
C ALA A 42 25.27 7.95 2.61
N ILE A 43 24.53 8.52 3.56
CA ILE A 43 24.67 9.91 3.99
C ILE A 43 24.83 9.98 5.52
N SER A 44 25.24 11.13 6.06
CA SER A 44 25.17 11.36 7.51
C SER A 44 23.77 11.87 7.89
N PHE A 45 23.37 11.68 9.15
CA PHE A 45 22.13 12.27 9.68
C PHE A 45 22.09 13.80 9.55
N SER A 46 23.24 14.47 9.63
CA SER A 46 23.34 15.92 9.38
C SER A 46 22.99 16.35 7.95
N LYS A 47 22.85 15.39 7.00
CA LYS A 47 22.37 15.64 5.63
C LYS A 47 20.89 15.28 5.45
N VAL A 48 20.21 14.83 6.49
CA VAL A 48 18.77 14.52 6.49
C VAL A 48 18.02 15.78 6.91
N ALA A 49 17.48 16.51 5.93
CA ALA A 49 16.83 17.79 6.18
C ALA A 49 15.60 17.63 7.09
N GLY A 50 15.59 18.36 8.21
CA GLY A 50 14.51 18.31 9.22
C GLY A 50 14.61 17.15 10.20
N TRP A 51 15.70 16.37 10.20
CA TRP A 51 15.88 15.26 11.15
C TRP A 51 15.60 15.66 12.60
N ASP A 52 16.06 16.85 12.99
CA ASP A 52 15.97 17.31 14.37
C ASP A 52 14.58 17.79 14.81
N SER A 53 13.61 17.90 13.88
CA SER A 53 12.25 18.35 14.17
C SER A 53 11.22 17.22 14.29
N ASP A 54 11.61 15.97 14.07
CA ASP A 54 10.67 14.85 14.19
C ASP A 54 10.38 14.50 15.66
N ASP A 55 9.12 14.10 15.91
CA ASP A 55 8.73 13.39 17.12
C ASP A 55 9.25 11.95 17.07
N THR A 56 10.52 11.81 17.42
CA THR A 56 11.22 10.53 17.45
C THR A 56 10.75 9.63 18.59
N ALA A 57 10.09 10.16 19.63
CA ALA A 57 9.48 9.33 20.67
C ALA A 57 8.28 8.55 20.13
N GLN A 58 7.41 9.23 19.36
CA GLN A 58 6.32 8.56 18.63
C GLN A 58 6.88 7.53 17.63
N ALA A 59 7.92 7.88 16.88
CA ALA A 59 8.55 6.95 15.94
C ALA A 59 9.12 5.70 16.65
N LEU A 60 9.76 5.88 17.81
CA LEU A 60 10.28 4.76 18.59
C LEU A 60 9.16 3.83 19.08
N SER A 61 8.01 4.37 19.50
CA SER A 61 6.85 3.55 19.90
C SER A 61 6.39 2.63 18.77
N VAL A 62 6.29 3.16 17.54
CA VAL A 62 5.95 2.38 16.34
C VAL A 62 7.01 1.31 16.06
N PHE A 63 8.30 1.66 16.19
CA PHE A 63 9.39 0.71 15.99
C PHE A 63 9.42 -0.41 17.05
N VAL A 64 9.11 -0.10 18.31
CA VAL A 64 9.02 -1.11 19.38
C VAL A 64 7.86 -2.07 19.13
N ALA A 65 6.69 -1.57 18.71
CA ALA A 65 5.56 -2.40 18.31
C ALA A 65 5.94 -3.35 17.16
N GLU A 66 6.70 -2.85 16.19
CA GLU A 66 7.24 -3.65 15.09
C GLU A 66 8.22 -4.73 15.57
N CYS A 67 9.08 -4.40 16.52
CA CYS A 67 10.05 -5.31 17.09
C CYS A 67 9.43 -6.52 17.81
N HIS A 68 8.23 -6.38 18.39
CA HIS A 68 7.49 -7.53 18.91
C HIS A 68 7.14 -8.53 17.81
N LYS A 69 6.72 -8.04 16.63
CA LYS A 69 6.45 -8.89 15.48
C LYS A 69 7.72 -9.52 14.94
N LEU A 70 8.78 -8.73 14.74
CA LEU A 70 10.07 -9.24 14.25
C LEU A 70 10.65 -10.32 15.18
N GLY A 71 10.57 -10.13 16.51
CA GLY A 71 11.03 -11.12 17.48
C GLY A 71 10.22 -12.44 17.50
N SER A 72 9.01 -12.45 16.96
CA SER A 72 8.20 -13.67 16.82
C SER A 72 8.53 -14.50 15.56
N LEU A 73 9.32 -13.94 14.65
CA LEU A 73 9.68 -14.57 13.38
C LEU A 73 11.07 -15.22 13.46
N PRO A 74 11.30 -16.34 12.74
CA PRO A 74 12.64 -16.89 12.59
C PRO A 74 13.62 -15.87 11.99
N ALA A 75 14.86 -15.83 12.49
CA ALA A 75 15.85 -14.83 12.11
C ALA A 75 16.18 -14.84 10.60
N GLU A 76 16.04 -15.98 9.94
CA GLU A 76 16.27 -16.17 8.51
C GLU A 76 15.12 -15.68 7.62
N SER A 77 13.96 -15.38 8.21
CA SER A 77 12.78 -14.89 7.50
C SER A 77 13.11 -13.66 6.67
N ALA A 78 12.69 -13.69 5.40
CA ALA A 78 12.96 -12.64 4.44
C ALA A 78 12.01 -11.45 4.65
N LEU A 79 12.59 -10.25 4.75
CA LEU A 79 11.91 -8.96 4.77
C LEU A 79 12.06 -8.19 3.45
N GLY A 80 13.07 -8.53 2.65
CA GLY A 80 13.29 -7.98 1.31
C GLY A 80 13.52 -9.05 0.25
N ASP A 81 14.03 -8.67 -0.91
CA ASP A 81 14.54 -9.67 -1.85
C ASP A 81 15.77 -10.36 -1.24
N GLY A 82 15.82 -11.70 -1.32
CA GLY A 82 16.84 -12.53 -0.67
C GLY A 82 18.27 -12.35 -1.18
N ALA A 83 18.56 -11.26 -1.90
CA ALA A 83 19.83 -10.94 -2.56
C ALA A 83 20.95 -10.49 -1.60
N GLY A 84 20.73 -10.51 -0.28
CA GLY A 84 21.81 -10.44 0.72
C GLY A 84 22.24 -9.03 1.15
N GLY A 85 21.34 -8.05 1.11
CA GLY A 85 21.58 -6.69 1.66
C GLY A 85 21.36 -6.60 3.17
N ALA A 86 21.91 -5.55 3.81
CA ALA A 86 21.58 -5.24 5.21
C ALA A 86 20.06 -5.00 5.37
N GLY A 87 19.47 -5.49 6.46
CA GLY A 87 18.05 -5.30 6.77
C GLY A 87 17.10 -6.21 5.96
N THR A 88 17.61 -7.13 5.14
CA THR A 88 16.77 -8.00 4.30
C THR A 88 16.25 -9.24 5.03
N ARG A 89 16.75 -9.51 6.24
CA ARG A 89 16.30 -10.62 7.10
C ARG A 89 15.95 -10.13 8.49
N VAL A 90 15.04 -10.82 9.17
CA VAL A 90 14.64 -10.52 10.55
C VAL A 90 15.85 -10.42 11.49
N GLY A 91 16.81 -11.34 11.38
CA GLY A 91 18.02 -11.35 12.21
C GLY A 91 18.89 -10.09 12.09
N ASP A 92 18.73 -9.31 11.02
CA ASP A 92 19.45 -8.04 10.86
C ASP A 92 18.95 -6.95 11.82
N TRP A 93 17.72 -7.10 12.33
CA TRP A 93 17.01 -6.09 13.12
C TRP A 93 16.96 -6.41 14.62
N LEU A 94 17.12 -7.68 15.00
CA LEU A 94 16.91 -8.14 16.38
C LEU A 94 17.75 -7.38 17.41
N ALA A 95 19.02 -7.11 17.11
CA ALA A 95 19.90 -6.34 17.99
C ALA A 95 19.40 -4.90 18.21
N ALA A 96 18.96 -4.24 17.13
CA ALA A 96 18.37 -2.90 17.22
C ALA A 96 17.05 -2.93 17.97
N CYS A 97 16.25 -3.98 17.80
CA CYS A 97 15.03 -4.20 18.55
C CYS A 97 15.26 -4.36 20.05
N ASP A 98 16.28 -5.10 20.45
CA ASP A 98 16.65 -5.27 21.86
C ASP A 98 17.09 -3.94 22.49
N ALA A 99 17.83 -3.13 21.73
CA ALA A 99 18.24 -1.82 22.17
C ALA A 99 17.08 -0.82 22.23
N ALA A 100 16.18 -0.83 21.25
CA ALA A 100 14.99 0.04 21.22
C ALA A 100 14.13 -0.14 22.49
N ARG A 101 13.92 -1.38 22.93
CA ARG A 101 13.13 -1.69 24.14
C ARG A 101 13.74 -1.15 25.45
N ARG A 102 15.02 -0.77 25.44
CA ARG A 102 15.71 -0.18 26.61
C ARG A 102 15.69 1.35 26.60
N VAL A 103 15.26 1.97 25.51
CA VAL A 103 15.12 3.42 25.44
C VAL A 103 13.85 3.81 26.19
N ALA A 104 13.94 4.79 27.07
CA ALA A 104 12.78 5.26 27.83
C ALA A 104 11.68 5.76 26.87
N PRO A 105 10.41 5.37 27.08
CA PRO A 105 9.30 5.91 26.31
C PRO A 105 9.21 7.43 26.50
N ASP A 106 8.61 8.12 25.52
CA ASP A 106 8.35 9.57 25.55
C ASP A 106 9.62 10.45 25.64
N ASN A 107 10.81 9.89 25.47
CA ASN A 107 12.07 10.63 25.44
C ASN A 107 12.58 10.78 24.00
N ALA A 108 12.20 11.88 23.34
CA ALA A 108 12.59 12.16 21.95
C ALA A 108 14.11 12.26 21.76
N ALA A 109 14.87 12.80 22.72
CA ALA A 109 16.32 12.90 22.59
C ALA A 109 16.96 11.50 22.58
N ALA A 110 16.60 10.65 23.54
CA ALA A 110 17.11 9.28 23.63
C ALA A 110 16.67 8.42 22.43
N ALA A 111 15.44 8.60 21.95
CA ALA A 111 14.94 7.94 20.74
C ALA A 111 15.73 8.35 19.49
N ARG A 112 16.01 9.65 19.35
CA ARG A 112 16.85 10.17 18.26
C ARG A 112 18.25 9.58 18.30
N ASP A 113 18.89 9.57 19.47
CA ASP A 113 20.22 8.99 19.66
C ASP A 113 20.23 7.51 19.30
N PHE A 114 19.18 6.77 19.68
CA PHE A 114 19.00 5.38 19.27
C PHE A 114 18.98 5.24 17.74
N PHE A 115 18.15 5.99 17.03
CA PHE A 115 18.11 5.86 15.56
C PHE A 115 19.44 6.23 14.91
N GLN A 116 20.15 7.25 15.43
CA GLN A 116 21.45 7.66 14.92
C GLN A 116 22.56 6.62 15.16
N ALA A 117 22.53 5.97 16.33
CA ALA A 117 23.48 4.95 16.73
C ALA A 117 23.27 3.64 15.95
N TRP A 118 22.03 3.21 15.74
CA TRP A 118 21.72 1.87 15.22
C TRP A 118 21.56 1.80 13.71
N PHE A 119 21.24 2.91 13.05
CA PHE A 119 20.94 2.91 11.61
C PHE A 119 21.87 3.80 10.79
N GLN A 120 22.07 3.41 9.55
CA GLN A 120 22.76 4.19 8.52
C GLN A 120 21.72 4.68 7.51
N PRO A 121 21.58 6.00 7.28
CA PRO A 121 20.66 6.52 6.28
C PRO A 121 21.24 6.38 4.87
N TYR A 122 20.38 5.95 3.95
CA TYR A 122 20.65 5.76 2.53
C TYR A 122 19.63 6.53 1.70
N ARG A 123 20.11 7.55 0.99
CA ARG A 123 19.24 8.35 0.12
C ARG A 123 18.88 7.56 -1.14
N ILE A 124 17.59 7.49 -1.45
CA ILE A 124 17.08 6.98 -2.73
C ILE A 124 17.20 8.09 -3.79
N GLY A 125 17.67 7.73 -4.98
CA GLY A 125 17.77 8.65 -6.12
C GLY A 125 19.08 9.46 -6.19
N THR A 126 19.35 10.02 -7.37
CA THR A 126 20.49 10.91 -7.63
C THR A 126 20.10 12.37 -7.40
N PRO A 127 21.05 13.33 -7.28
CA PRO A 127 20.72 14.76 -7.18
C PRO A 127 19.89 15.25 -8.38
N ASP A 128 19.97 14.55 -9.50
CA ASP A 128 19.44 14.94 -10.81
C ASP A 128 18.16 14.18 -11.21
N ARG A 129 17.72 13.21 -10.39
CA ARG A 129 16.43 12.52 -10.56
C ARG A 129 15.40 13.11 -9.61
N LEU A 130 14.21 13.35 -10.16
CA LEU A 130 12.98 13.58 -9.39
C LEU A 130 12.88 12.50 -8.31
N GLY A 131 12.61 12.91 -7.07
CA GLY A 131 12.62 12.04 -5.90
C GLY A 131 11.57 10.92 -5.94
N THR A 132 11.17 10.43 -4.78
CA THR A 132 10.13 9.40 -4.68
C THR A 132 8.76 10.04 -4.82
N LEU A 133 7.88 9.46 -5.63
CA LEU A 133 6.45 9.80 -5.67
C LEU A 133 5.75 9.22 -4.44
N PHE A 134 5.11 10.09 -3.66
CA PHE A 134 4.27 9.74 -2.52
C PHE A 134 2.81 9.85 -2.94
N THR A 135 2.14 8.70 -3.03
CA THR A 135 0.68 8.59 -3.12
C THR A 135 0.08 8.22 -1.76
N GLY A 136 -1.24 8.19 -1.61
CA GLY A 136 -1.91 7.91 -0.33
C GLY A 136 -2.87 6.73 -0.40
N TYR A 137 -3.01 6.03 0.72
CA TYR A 137 -4.03 5.01 0.94
C TYR A 137 -4.62 5.11 2.35
N TYR A 138 -5.78 4.51 2.56
CA TYR A 138 -6.56 4.63 3.79
C TYR A 138 -7.42 3.38 4.01
N GLU A 139 -8.00 3.27 5.20
CA GLU A 139 -9.01 2.27 5.54
C GLU A 139 -10.42 2.91 5.47
N PRO A 140 -11.25 2.54 4.47
CA PRO A 140 -12.59 3.09 4.33
C PRO A 140 -13.47 2.79 5.52
N GLU A 141 -14.26 3.77 5.93
CA GLU A 141 -15.35 3.56 6.88
C GLU A 141 -16.69 3.62 6.14
N ILE A 142 -17.44 2.52 6.18
CA ILE A 142 -18.66 2.31 5.40
C ILE A 142 -19.79 1.82 6.30
N ARG A 143 -21.05 2.00 5.87
CA ARG A 143 -22.22 1.58 6.64
C ARG A 143 -22.61 0.14 6.33
N GLY A 144 -22.91 -0.64 7.38
CA GLY A 144 -23.37 -2.01 7.22
C GLY A 144 -24.23 -2.53 8.35
N SER A 145 -24.62 -3.81 8.24
CA SER A 145 -25.46 -4.53 9.18
C SER A 145 -25.08 -6.01 9.20
N LEU A 146 -25.12 -6.64 10.38
CA LEU A 146 -24.94 -8.08 10.56
C LEU A 146 -26.11 -8.91 10.00
N LYS A 147 -27.17 -8.27 9.51
CA LYS A 147 -28.31 -8.93 8.86
C LYS A 147 -28.69 -8.17 7.60
N ARG A 148 -28.96 -8.91 6.52
CA ARG A 148 -29.53 -8.35 5.30
C ARG A 148 -30.90 -7.73 5.57
N GLY A 149 -31.13 -6.51 5.08
CA GLY A 149 -32.41 -5.84 5.22
C GLY A 149 -32.35 -4.34 4.92
N GLY A 150 -33.48 -3.75 4.53
CA GLY A 150 -33.55 -2.33 4.20
C GLY A 150 -32.54 -1.96 3.10
N ILE A 151 -31.67 -0.98 3.39
CA ILE A 151 -30.60 -0.55 2.49
C ILE A 151 -29.39 -1.53 2.48
N TYR A 152 -29.23 -2.36 3.51
CA TYR A 152 -28.09 -3.28 3.65
C TYR A 152 -28.32 -4.54 2.80
N GLN A 153 -27.99 -4.43 1.52
CA GLN A 153 -28.26 -5.46 0.52
C GLN A 153 -27.00 -6.15 0.00
N THR A 154 -25.85 -5.48 0.06
CA THR A 154 -24.62 -5.95 -0.59
C THR A 154 -23.81 -6.80 0.38
N PRO A 155 -23.63 -8.11 0.14
CA PRO A 155 -22.90 -8.99 1.06
C PRO A 155 -21.39 -8.73 1.00
N VAL A 156 -20.74 -8.78 2.16
CA VAL A 156 -19.28 -8.86 2.29
C VAL A 156 -18.92 -10.29 2.66
N TYR A 157 -18.07 -10.94 1.87
CA TYR A 157 -17.81 -12.37 2.02
C TYR A 157 -16.51 -12.70 2.76
N ARG A 158 -16.58 -13.74 3.60
CA ARG A 158 -15.43 -14.51 4.06
C ARG A 158 -14.71 -15.16 2.89
N ARG A 159 -13.44 -15.50 3.08
CA ARG A 159 -12.73 -16.35 2.14
C ARG A 159 -13.45 -17.71 2.01
N PRO A 160 -13.85 -18.11 0.79
CA PRO A 160 -14.44 -19.43 0.60
C PRO A 160 -13.46 -20.56 0.96
N PRO A 161 -13.91 -21.64 1.62
CA PRO A 161 -13.05 -22.74 2.02
C PRO A 161 -12.51 -23.55 0.83
N ASP A 162 -13.18 -23.49 -0.33
CA ASP A 162 -12.76 -24.14 -1.58
C ASP A 162 -11.78 -23.29 -2.40
N LEU A 163 -11.54 -22.04 -2.01
CA LEU A 163 -10.53 -21.16 -2.63
C LEU A 163 -9.13 -21.66 -2.29
N GLN A 164 -8.42 -22.12 -3.31
CA GLN A 164 -7.11 -22.76 -3.19
C GLN A 164 -6.05 -22.01 -3.99
N ARG A 165 -4.83 -22.01 -3.46
CA ARG A 165 -3.62 -21.55 -4.17
C ARG A 165 -2.74 -22.76 -4.47
N THR A 166 -2.42 -22.97 -5.74
CA THR A 166 -1.55 -24.06 -6.20
C THR A 166 -0.43 -23.50 -7.06
N ARG A 167 0.66 -24.26 -7.18
CA ARG A 167 1.76 -23.97 -8.09
C ARG A 167 1.63 -24.86 -9.32
N ASP A 168 1.82 -24.32 -10.52
CA ASP A 168 1.96 -25.14 -11.72
C ASP A 168 3.36 -25.78 -11.81
N ALA A 169 3.57 -26.62 -12.83
CA ALA A 169 4.85 -27.29 -13.05
C ALA A 169 6.01 -26.31 -13.35
N GLN A 170 5.70 -25.09 -13.79
CA GLN A 170 6.65 -24.02 -14.11
C GLN A 170 6.94 -23.13 -12.89
N GLY A 171 6.26 -23.35 -11.77
CA GLY A 171 6.44 -22.59 -10.57
C GLY A 171 5.53 -21.38 -10.44
N HIS A 172 4.60 -21.12 -11.36
CA HIS A 172 3.66 -20.00 -11.23
C HIS A 172 2.57 -20.34 -10.22
N MET A 173 2.21 -19.34 -9.41
CA MET A 173 1.12 -19.46 -8.45
C MET A 173 -0.21 -19.14 -9.12
N HIS A 174 -1.16 -20.06 -8.98
CA HIS A 174 -2.53 -19.95 -9.45
C HIS A 174 -3.49 -19.97 -8.28
N THR A 175 -4.56 -19.18 -8.35
CA THR A 175 -5.65 -19.18 -7.38
C THR A 175 -6.93 -19.60 -8.08
N GLY A 176 -7.68 -20.51 -7.47
CA GLY A 176 -8.82 -21.17 -8.10
C GLY A 176 -9.55 -22.09 -7.14
N ARG A 177 -10.30 -23.05 -7.67
CA ARG A 177 -10.94 -24.13 -6.90
C ARG A 177 -10.82 -25.46 -7.61
N ARG A 178 -11.09 -26.54 -6.89
CA ARG A 178 -11.18 -27.89 -7.47
C ARG A 178 -12.63 -28.18 -7.84
N GLU A 179 -12.82 -28.61 -9.08
CA GLU A 179 -14.07 -29.20 -9.58
C GLU A 179 -13.78 -30.63 -10.02
N GLY A 180 -14.14 -31.59 -9.17
CA GLY A 180 -13.72 -32.99 -9.32
C GLY A 180 -12.19 -33.09 -9.31
N THR A 181 -11.61 -33.55 -10.43
CA THR A 181 -10.15 -33.68 -10.59
C THR A 181 -9.48 -32.46 -11.22
N LYS A 182 -10.25 -31.47 -11.69
CA LYS A 182 -9.72 -30.30 -12.39
C LYS A 182 -9.55 -29.12 -11.43
N PHE A 183 -8.45 -28.39 -11.60
CA PHE A 183 -8.26 -27.08 -10.98
C PHE A 183 -8.74 -26.01 -11.96
N VAL A 184 -9.71 -25.20 -11.56
CA VAL A 184 -10.34 -24.18 -12.41
C VAL A 184 -10.20 -22.79 -11.77
N PRO A 185 -10.19 -21.71 -12.57
CA PRO A 185 -10.24 -20.34 -12.04
C PRO A 185 -11.46 -20.14 -11.12
N TYR A 186 -11.30 -19.31 -10.10
CA TYR A 186 -12.41 -18.98 -9.20
C TYR A 186 -13.39 -17.99 -9.87
N ALA A 187 -14.60 -17.88 -9.31
CA ALA A 187 -15.64 -16.99 -9.84
C ALA A 187 -15.18 -15.53 -9.97
N THR A 188 -15.54 -14.87 -11.08
CA THR A 188 -15.27 -13.45 -11.32
C THR A 188 -16.15 -12.56 -10.44
N ARG A 189 -15.79 -11.28 -10.30
CA ARG A 189 -16.65 -10.27 -9.65
C ARG A 189 -18.09 -10.32 -10.15
N ALA A 190 -18.31 -10.28 -11.48
CA ALA A 190 -19.64 -10.33 -12.07
C ALA A 190 -20.43 -11.59 -11.66
N GLN A 191 -19.76 -12.75 -11.60
CA GLN A 191 -20.39 -13.99 -11.15
C GLN A 191 -20.73 -13.95 -9.66
N ILE A 192 -19.82 -13.43 -8.82
CA ILE A 192 -20.02 -13.30 -7.37
C ILE A 192 -21.15 -12.31 -7.06
N ASP A 193 -21.13 -11.13 -7.69
CA ASP A 193 -22.19 -10.11 -7.60
C ASP A 193 -23.52 -10.65 -8.18
N GLY A 194 -23.44 -11.60 -9.11
CA GLY A 194 -24.57 -12.36 -9.66
C GLY A 194 -25.08 -13.49 -8.76
N GLY A 195 -24.47 -13.71 -7.59
CA GLY A 195 -24.92 -14.70 -6.61
C GLY A 195 -24.19 -16.04 -6.66
N ALA A 196 -23.03 -16.15 -7.31
CA ALA A 196 -22.25 -17.40 -7.35
C ALA A 196 -21.83 -17.95 -5.98
N LEU A 197 -21.87 -17.11 -4.93
CA LEU A 197 -21.59 -17.50 -3.54
C LEU A 197 -22.84 -17.53 -2.66
N ALA A 198 -24.02 -17.29 -3.22
CA ALA A 198 -25.27 -17.34 -2.49
C ALA A 198 -25.49 -18.74 -1.89
N HIS A 199 -26.08 -18.80 -0.70
CA HIS A 199 -26.38 -20.05 0.03
C HIS A 199 -25.17 -20.83 0.58
N HIS A 200 -23.94 -20.35 0.37
CA HIS A 200 -22.74 -20.92 0.99
C HIS A 200 -22.49 -20.44 2.43
N LYS A 201 -23.33 -19.52 2.95
CA LYS A 201 -23.22 -18.94 4.31
C LYS A 201 -21.86 -18.29 4.56
N LEU A 202 -21.36 -17.58 3.55
CA LEU A 202 -20.05 -16.93 3.58
C LEU A 202 -20.13 -15.45 3.98
N GLU A 203 -21.34 -14.89 4.09
CA GLU A 203 -21.57 -13.49 4.42
C GLU A 203 -21.05 -13.16 5.84
N LEU A 204 -20.14 -12.20 5.94
CA LEU A 204 -19.73 -11.56 7.20
C LEU A 204 -20.81 -10.61 7.68
N LEU A 205 -21.26 -9.74 6.78
CA LEU A 205 -22.21 -8.66 6.99
C LEU A 205 -22.73 -8.16 5.63
N TRP A 206 -23.65 -7.20 5.64
CA TRP A 206 -24.21 -6.55 4.45
C TRP A 206 -23.99 -5.05 4.54
N VAL A 207 -23.50 -4.45 3.46
CA VAL A 207 -23.26 -2.99 3.37
C VAL A 207 -24.34 -2.30 2.53
N ALA A 208 -24.49 -1.00 2.77
CA ALA A 208 -25.52 -0.20 2.13
C ALA A 208 -25.24 0.11 0.66
N ASP A 209 -23.97 0.26 0.28
CA ASP A 209 -23.57 0.72 -1.03
C ASP A 209 -22.53 -0.23 -1.66
N PRO A 210 -22.79 -0.80 -2.86
CA PRO A 210 -21.80 -1.61 -3.58
C PRO A 210 -20.56 -0.82 -4.05
N VAL A 211 -20.65 0.49 -4.26
CA VAL A 211 -19.49 1.34 -4.60
C VAL A 211 -18.54 1.42 -3.41
N ASP A 212 -19.07 1.61 -2.21
CA ASP A 212 -18.31 1.56 -0.97
C ASP A 212 -17.60 0.21 -0.77
N LEU A 213 -18.30 -0.90 -1.01
CA LEU A 213 -17.68 -2.23 -0.98
C LEU A 213 -16.54 -2.35 -2.00
N PHE A 214 -16.77 -1.87 -3.23
CA PHE A 214 -15.75 -1.94 -4.28
C PHE A 214 -14.48 -1.18 -3.86
N PHE A 215 -14.59 0.04 -3.34
CA PHE A 215 -13.44 0.79 -2.86
C PHE A 215 -12.80 0.15 -1.63
N MET A 216 -13.57 -0.40 -0.69
CA MET A 216 -13.04 -1.19 0.42
C MET A 216 -12.21 -2.39 -0.07
N GLN A 217 -12.64 -3.06 -1.14
CA GLN A 217 -11.89 -4.15 -1.76
C GLN A 217 -10.62 -3.68 -2.48
N VAL A 218 -10.63 -2.47 -3.07
CA VAL A 218 -9.42 -1.87 -3.66
C VAL A 218 -8.40 -1.54 -2.57
N GLN A 219 -8.83 -1.01 -1.43
CA GLN A 219 -7.95 -0.69 -0.30
C GLN A 219 -7.49 -1.95 0.47
N GLY A 220 -8.27 -3.04 0.44
CA GLY A 220 -7.92 -4.32 1.07
C GLY A 220 -8.23 -4.38 2.58
N ALA A 221 -8.76 -3.32 3.16
CA ALA A 221 -9.20 -3.26 4.55
C ALA A 221 -10.41 -2.32 4.66
N GLY A 222 -11.15 -2.39 5.76
CA GLY A 222 -12.22 -1.43 6.01
C GLY A 222 -12.85 -1.56 7.39
N ARG A 223 -13.58 -0.50 7.76
CA ARG A 223 -14.38 -0.37 8.96
C ARG A 223 -15.83 -0.34 8.57
N VAL A 224 -16.63 -1.20 9.17
CA VAL A 224 -18.07 -1.25 8.93
C VAL A 224 -18.79 -0.76 10.19
N ARG A 225 -19.32 0.46 10.10
CA ARG A 225 -20.15 1.07 11.14
C ARG A 225 -21.55 0.46 11.10
N LEU A 226 -21.91 -0.24 12.16
CA LEU A 226 -23.22 -0.86 12.36
C LEU A 226 -24.26 0.16 12.83
N PRO A 227 -25.58 -0.15 12.77
CA PRO A 227 -26.62 0.79 13.18
C PRO A 227 -26.60 1.16 14.68
N ASN A 228 -25.89 0.39 15.50
CA ASN A 228 -25.68 0.65 16.92
C ASN A 228 -24.34 1.34 17.20
N GLU A 229 -23.71 1.95 16.17
CA GLU A 229 -22.40 2.62 16.22
C GLU A 229 -21.19 1.71 16.52
N GLN A 230 -21.39 0.41 16.70
CA GLN A 230 -20.28 -0.53 16.78
C GLN A 230 -19.55 -0.61 15.44
N VAL A 231 -18.23 -0.68 15.49
CA VAL A 231 -17.38 -0.79 14.30
C VAL A 231 -16.85 -2.21 14.19
N VAL A 232 -17.21 -2.89 13.10
CA VAL A 232 -16.60 -4.17 12.71
C VAL A 232 -15.41 -3.86 11.81
N ARG A 233 -14.23 -4.36 12.18
CA ARG A 233 -13.01 -4.15 11.40
C ARG A 233 -12.73 -5.35 10.52
N LEU A 234 -12.47 -5.10 9.25
CA LEU A 234 -12.27 -6.12 8.23
C LEU A 234 -10.87 -5.98 7.61
N SER A 235 -10.18 -7.10 7.49
CA SER A 235 -8.87 -7.19 6.83
C SER A 235 -8.90 -8.19 5.68
N PHE A 236 -8.04 -7.97 4.69
CA PHE A 236 -7.85 -8.87 3.57
C PHE A 236 -7.59 -10.32 4.02
N ASP A 237 -8.34 -11.27 3.47
CA ASP A 237 -8.12 -12.72 3.68
C ASP A 237 -7.98 -13.49 2.35
N GLY A 238 -7.90 -12.78 1.21
CA GLY A 238 -7.65 -13.41 -0.07
C GLY A 238 -8.31 -12.70 -1.24
N HIS A 239 -8.01 -13.19 -2.44
CA HIS A 239 -8.68 -12.76 -3.66
C HIS A 239 -8.96 -13.95 -4.57
N ASN A 240 -9.94 -13.82 -5.45
CA ASN A 240 -10.39 -14.87 -6.38
C ASN A 240 -9.38 -15.25 -7.50
N GLY A 241 -8.14 -14.78 -7.46
CA GLY A 241 -7.13 -15.06 -8.49
C GLY A 241 -7.27 -14.32 -9.82
N GLN A 242 -8.40 -13.66 -10.06
CA GLN A 242 -8.65 -12.97 -11.33
C GLN A 242 -7.77 -11.72 -11.49
N PRO A 243 -7.43 -11.33 -12.73
CA PRO A 243 -6.60 -10.15 -12.98
C PRO A 243 -7.28 -8.89 -12.46
N TYR A 244 -6.49 -7.98 -11.91
CA TYR A 244 -6.97 -6.65 -11.54
C TYR A 244 -7.00 -5.78 -12.80
N VAL A 245 -8.16 -5.17 -13.07
CA VAL A 245 -8.33 -4.19 -14.15
C VAL A 245 -8.61 -2.83 -13.51
N PRO A 246 -7.75 -1.82 -13.72
CA PRO A 246 -7.97 -0.48 -13.17
C PRO A 246 -9.24 0.15 -13.72
N LEU A 247 -10.14 0.57 -12.82
CA LEU A 247 -11.46 1.07 -13.24
C LEU A 247 -11.36 2.35 -14.07
N GLY A 248 -10.39 3.23 -13.76
CA GLY A 248 -10.11 4.42 -14.56
C GLY A 248 -9.79 4.10 -16.03
N GLN A 249 -9.06 3.02 -16.30
CA GLN A 249 -8.79 2.57 -17.66
C GLN A 249 -10.07 2.13 -18.38
N VAL A 250 -10.94 1.38 -17.69
CA VAL A 250 -12.24 0.94 -18.23
C VAL A 250 -13.11 2.16 -18.57
N MET A 251 -13.15 3.15 -17.68
CA MET A 251 -13.97 4.35 -17.87
C MET A 251 -13.48 5.22 -19.02
N VAL A 252 -12.16 5.37 -19.19
CA VAL A 252 -11.58 6.05 -20.36
C VAL A 252 -11.91 5.32 -21.65
N GLN A 253 -11.73 3.99 -21.69
CA GLN A 253 -12.05 3.18 -22.87
C GLN A 253 -13.53 3.27 -23.28
N LYS A 254 -14.43 3.43 -22.30
CA LYS A 254 -15.87 3.60 -22.53
C LYS A 254 -16.28 5.06 -22.82
N GLY A 255 -15.35 6.01 -22.76
CA GLY A 255 -15.62 7.44 -22.96
C GLY A 255 -16.35 8.10 -21.79
N TYR A 256 -16.33 7.51 -20.59
CA TYR A 256 -16.96 8.06 -19.39
C TYR A 256 -16.09 9.08 -18.68
N LEU A 257 -14.77 8.95 -18.78
CA LEU A 257 -13.78 9.90 -18.26
C LEU A 257 -12.73 10.20 -19.33
N GLU A 258 -12.18 11.40 -19.29
CA GLU A 258 -11.01 11.76 -20.10
C GLU A 258 -9.73 11.25 -19.42
N ALA A 259 -8.75 10.82 -20.22
CA ALA A 259 -7.52 10.21 -19.70
C ALA A 259 -6.73 11.12 -18.71
N GLY A 260 -6.80 12.45 -18.88
CA GLY A 260 -6.14 13.42 -18.01
C GLY A 260 -6.90 13.75 -16.72
N HIS A 261 -8.15 13.28 -16.58
CA HIS A 261 -9.04 13.61 -15.47
C HIS A 261 -9.43 12.38 -14.62
N VAL A 262 -8.68 11.28 -14.74
CA VAL A 262 -8.91 10.07 -13.95
C VAL A 262 -8.33 10.27 -12.54
N SER A 263 -9.20 10.39 -11.55
CA SER A 263 -8.86 10.38 -10.13
C SER A 263 -9.80 9.46 -9.35
N LEU A 264 -9.43 9.09 -8.13
CA LEU A 264 -10.31 8.29 -7.27
C LEU A 264 -11.67 8.98 -7.05
N THR A 265 -11.63 10.30 -6.84
CA THR A 265 -12.82 11.15 -6.72
C THR A 265 -13.65 11.12 -8.00
N ALA A 266 -13.07 11.38 -9.16
CA ALA A 266 -13.80 11.38 -10.43
C ALA A 266 -14.44 10.03 -10.76
N ILE A 267 -13.76 8.92 -10.44
CA ILE A 267 -14.30 7.56 -10.58
C ILE A 267 -15.50 7.36 -9.66
N ARG A 268 -15.36 7.72 -8.38
CA ARG A 268 -16.43 7.58 -7.38
C ARG A 268 -17.65 8.42 -7.74
N ASP A 269 -17.45 9.71 -8.01
CA ASP A 269 -18.52 10.65 -8.38
C ASP A 269 -19.31 10.13 -9.59
N TRP A 270 -18.62 9.57 -10.59
CA TRP A 270 -19.29 9.01 -11.76
C TRP A 270 -20.14 7.78 -11.39
N LEU A 271 -19.61 6.85 -10.59
CA LEU A 271 -20.36 5.65 -10.16
C LEU A 271 -21.61 6.02 -9.35
N GLU A 272 -21.50 7.00 -8.46
CA GLU A 272 -22.61 7.46 -7.61
C GLU A 272 -23.69 8.20 -8.42
N THR A 273 -23.29 8.95 -9.46
CA THR A 273 -24.23 9.66 -10.35
C THR A 273 -24.82 8.79 -11.48
N HIS A 274 -24.26 7.60 -11.72
CA HIS A 274 -24.72 6.66 -12.76
C HIS A 274 -25.04 5.27 -12.20
N PRO A 275 -25.97 5.14 -11.23
CA PRO A 275 -26.20 3.90 -10.49
C PRO A 275 -26.67 2.73 -11.39
N ALA A 276 -27.33 3.02 -12.52
CA ALA A 276 -27.77 1.99 -13.45
C ALA A 276 -26.60 1.31 -14.19
N GLN A 277 -25.50 2.02 -14.42
CA GLN A 277 -24.31 1.51 -15.10
C GLN A 277 -23.20 1.08 -14.13
N ALA A 278 -23.17 1.66 -12.92
CA ALA A 278 -22.11 1.49 -11.94
C ALA A 278 -21.70 0.03 -11.73
N ARG A 279 -22.69 -0.85 -11.56
CA ARG A 279 -22.46 -2.30 -11.41
C ARG A 279 -21.65 -2.88 -12.57
N SER A 280 -22.12 -2.71 -13.80
CA SER A 280 -21.45 -3.26 -14.99
C SER A 280 -20.05 -2.69 -15.21
N VAL A 281 -19.83 -1.44 -14.80
CA VAL A 281 -18.51 -0.79 -14.88
C VAL A 281 -17.57 -1.40 -13.84
N MET A 282 -18.01 -1.54 -12.59
CA MET A 282 -17.22 -2.20 -11.53
C MET A 282 -16.92 -3.68 -11.88
N GLU A 283 -17.89 -4.40 -12.43
CA GLU A 283 -17.78 -5.80 -12.86
C GLU A 283 -16.76 -6.03 -13.99
N ALA A 284 -16.37 -4.97 -14.72
CA ALA A 284 -15.28 -5.04 -15.70
C ALA A 284 -13.91 -5.33 -15.05
N ASN A 285 -13.78 -5.09 -13.73
CA ASN A 285 -12.68 -5.62 -12.93
C ASN A 285 -13.08 -6.99 -12.36
N PRO A 286 -12.61 -8.11 -12.94
CA PRO A 286 -13.03 -9.44 -12.49
C PRO A 286 -12.42 -9.81 -11.13
N ASN A 287 -11.43 -9.07 -10.63
CA ASN A 287 -10.83 -9.28 -9.32
C ASN A 287 -11.83 -9.01 -8.19
N TYR A 288 -11.88 -9.95 -7.24
CA TYR A 288 -12.72 -9.86 -6.05
C TYR A 288 -11.90 -10.19 -4.81
N VAL A 289 -12.04 -9.37 -3.76
CA VAL A 289 -11.33 -9.51 -2.48
C VAL A 289 -12.29 -10.03 -1.42
N PHE A 290 -11.81 -11.01 -0.64
CA PHE A 290 -12.47 -11.60 0.51
C PHE A 290 -11.85 -11.07 1.80
N PHE A 291 -12.64 -11.05 2.87
CA PHE A 291 -12.23 -10.47 4.15
C PHE A 291 -12.31 -11.46 5.29
N THR A 292 -11.60 -11.14 6.37
CA THR A 292 -11.82 -11.68 7.71
C THR A 292 -12.11 -10.55 8.67
N GLU A 293 -12.86 -10.84 9.72
CA GLU A 293 -13.03 -9.94 10.85
C GLU A 293 -11.74 -9.90 11.68
N LEU A 294 -11.37 -8.70 12.12
CA LEU A 294 -10.29 -8.49 13.09
C LEU A 294 -10.88 -8.45 14.51
N PRO A 295 -10.12 -8.87 15.54
CA PRO A 295 -10.54 -8.74 16.93
C PRO A 295 -10.96 -7.29 17.27
N SER A 296 -12.01 -7.15 18.08
CA SER A 296 -12.63 -5.87 18.43
C SER A 296 -11.94 -5.12 19.57
N ASP A 297 -10.71 -5.49 19.92
CA ASP A 297 -10.02 -5.05 21.15
C ASP A 297 -9.71 -3.54 21.12
N SER A 298 -9.55 -2.96 19.92
CA SER A 298 -9.42 -1.52 19.74
C SER A 298 -9.83 -1.07 18.33
N THR A 299 -10.56 0.04 18.27
CA THR A 299 -10.84 0.78 17.03
C THR A 299 -9.78 1.85 16.74
N ASP A 300 -8.88 2.15 17.68
CA ASP A 300 -7.95 3.29 17.56
C ASP A 300 -6.60 2.88 16.97
N VAL A 301 -6.58 1.76 16.24
CA VAL A 301 -5.40 1.23 15.54
C VAL A 301 -5.76 0.89 14.11
N GLY A 302 -4.83 1.10 13.18
CA GLY A 302 -5.03 0.74 11.77
C GLY A 302 -5.08 -0.77 11.58
N THR A 303 -5.63 -1.22 10.45
CA THR A 303 -5.59 -2.63 10.06
C THR A 303 -4.15 -3.10 9.89
N PRO A 304 -3.79 -4.36 10.27
CA PRO A 304 -2.43 -4.84 10.09
C PRO A 304 -2.00 -4.82 8.62
N GLY A 305 -0.82 -4.26 8.34
CA GLY A 305 -0.20 -4.30 7.01
C GLY A 305 0.43 -5.66 6.70
N ALA A 306 1.10 -5.77 5.55
CA ALA A 306 1.80 -6.97 5.14
C ALA A 306 2.85 -7.50 6.15
N LEU A 307 3.41 -6.64 7.01
CA LEU A 307 4.31 -7.08 8.09
C LEU A 307 3.58 -7.77 9.25
N GLY A 308 2.25 -7.60 9.33
CA GLY A 308 1.40 -8.12 10.39
C GLY A 308 1.38 -7.26 11.65
N VAL A 309 1.72 -5.97 11.53
CA VAL A 309 1.62 -4.97 12.59
C VAL A 309 0.55 -3.94 12.24
N PRO A 310 -0.22 -3.42 13.22
CA PRO A 310 -1.18 -2.35 12.97
C PRO A 310 -0.55 -1.13 12.30
N LEU A 311 -1.18 -0.63 11.25
CA LEU A 311 -0.70 0.56 10.55
C LEU A 311 -0.97 1.82 11.39
N THR A 312 0.00 2.72 11.40
CA THR A 312 -0.03 3.99 12.12
C THR A 312 -0.19 5.14 11.12
N PRO A 313 -1.28 5.92 11.20
CA PRO A 313 -1.51 7.06 10.32
C PRO A 313 -0.30 8.00 10.28
N GLY A 314 0.15 8.33 9.07
CA GLY A 314 1.28 9.21 8.81
C GLY A 314 2.66 8.67 9.18
N ARG A 315 2.76 7.43 9.68
CA ARG A 315 4.02 6.74 10.00
C ARG A 315 4.18 5.43 9.23
N SER A 316 3.12 4.80 8.75
CA SER A 316 3.24 3.57 7.95
C SER A 316 3.20 3.85 6.45
N LEU A 317 3.96 3.08 5.68
CA LEU A 317 3.96 3.15 4.22
C LEU A 317 3.86 1.77 3.58
N ALA A 318 3.23 1.71 2.41
CA ALA A 318 3.35 0.59 1.50
C ALA A 318 4.53 0.80 0.55
N VAL A 319 5.36 -0.24 0.41
CA VAL A 319 6.59 -0.22 -0.40
C VAL A 319 6.65 -1.39 -1.38
N ASP A 320 7.62 -1.34 -2.29
CA ASP A 320 8.07 -2.54 -3.00
C ASP A 320 9.15 -3.25 -2.16
N ARG A 321 8.84 -4.43 -1.62
CA ARG A 321 9.80 -5.21 -0.82
C ARG A 321 11.07 -5.63 -1.56
N HIS A 322 11.05 -5.63 -2.89
CA HIS A 322 12.25 -5.90 -3.69
C HIS A 322 13.20 -4.70 -3.72
N ALA A 323 12.74 -3.53 -3.27
CA ALA A 323 13.48 -2.28 -3.27
C ALA A 323 13.71 -1.75 -1.85
N ILE A 324 12.75 -1.87 -0.94
CA ILE A 324 12.83 -1.41 0.44
C ILE A 324 12.43 -2.56 1.36
N PRO A 325 13.31 -3.04 2.26
CA PRO A 325 12.94 -4.12 3.17
C PRO A 325 11.74 -3.75 4.04
N LEU A 326 10.82 -4.70 4.21
CA LEU A 326 9.70 -4.55 5.12
C LEU A 326 10.21 -4.44 6.57
N GLY A 327 9.64 -3.52 7.35
CA GLY A 327 10.12 -3.10 8.67
C GLY A 327 11.21 -2.03 8.65
N ALA A 328 11.69 -1.60 7.48
CA ALA A 328 12.71 -0.55 7.47
C ALA A 328 12.13 0.81 7.92
N PRO A 329 12.77 1.51 8.88
CA PRO A 329 12.50 2.92 9.09
C PRO A 329 12.90 3.71 7.85
N VAL A 330 12.10 4.71 7.50
CA VAL A 330 12.33 5.59 6.37
C VAL A 330 12.11 7.03 6.78
N TRP A 331 12.93 7.95 6.29
CA TRP A 331 12.66 9.38 6.42
C TRP A 331 11.77 9.83 5.26
N ILE A 332 10.64 10.43 5.60
CA ILE A 332 9.68 11.03 4.67
C ILE A 332 9.93 12.53 4.64
N ASN A 333 10.20 13.08 3.46
CA ASN A 333 10.23 14.52 3.23
C ASN A 333 9.42 14.85 1.97
N THR A 334 8.14 15.16 2.15
CA THR A 334 7.21 15.44 1.05
C THR A 334 6.10 16.39 1.48
N ALA A 335 5.43 17.02 0.51
CA ALA A 335 4.14 17.63 0.75
C ALA A 335 3.07 16.55 0.96
N VAL A 336 2.19 16.76 1.93
CA VAL A 336 1.08 15.87 2.27
C VAL A 336 -0.20 16.68 2.44
N ASN A 337 -1.29 16.20 1.86
CA ASN A 337 -2.62 16.69 2.18
C ASN A 337 -3.06 16.08 3.50
N ALA A 338 -3.31 16.92 4.50
CA ALA A 338 -3.82 16.53 5.80
C ALA A 338 -4.92 17.50 6.21
N ALA A 339 -6.09 16.98 6.59
CA ALA A 339 -7.22 17.79 7.03
C ALA A 339 -7.58 18.95 6.06
N GLY A 340 -7.49 18.69 4.76
CA GLY A 340 -7.85 19.66 3.72
C GLY A 340 -6.80 20.77 3.47
N HIS A 341 -5.62 20.69 4.07
CA HIS A 341 -4.50 21.61 3.78
C HIS A 341 -3.22 20.85 3.40
N VAL A 342 -2.39 21.49 2.56
CA VAL A 342 -1.07 20.97 2.22
C VAL A 342 -0.07 21.37 3.30
N GLU A 343 0.53 20.38 3.97
CA GLU A 343 1.65 20.59 4.88
C GLU A 343 2.90 19.83 4.41
N THR A 344 4.07 20.19 4.92
CA THR A 344 5.31 19.45 4.62
C THR A 344 5.60 18.47 5.74
N TRP A 345 5.57 17.17 5.44
CA TRP A 345 6.01 16.14 6.36
C TRP A 345 7.52 15.98 6.28
N LYS A 346 8.17 16.03 7.44
CA LYS A 346 9.60 15.73 7.67
C LYS A 346 9.70 14.85 8.90
N ARG A 347 9.50 13.55 8.71
CA ARG A 347 9.32 12.61 9.82
C ARG A 347 9.77 11.20 9.47
N LEU A 348 10.11 10.41 10.50
CA LEU A 348 10.28 8.97 10.34
C LEU A 348 8.95 8.30 10.02
N GLY A 349 8.98 7.33 9.13
CA GLY A 349 7.94 6.33 8.93
C GLY A 349 8.55 4.94 8.81
N PHE A 350 7.73 3.95 8.50
CA PHE A 350 8.06 2.54 8.52
C PHE A 350 7.44 1.82 7.34
N ALA A 351 8.24 1.03 6.63
CA ALA A 351 7.81 0.18 5.53
C ALA A 351 7.04 -1.04 6.08
N GLN A 352 5.77 -0.87 6.45
CA GLN A 352 4.98 -1.88 7.15
C GLN A 352 3.97 -2.61 6.27
N ASP A 353 3.78 -2.14 5.04
CA ASP A 353 2.83 -2.69 4.10
C ASP A 353 3.40 -2.88 2.68
N LEU A 354 2.63 -3.57 1.84
CA LEU A 354 2.93 -3.81 0.43
C LEU A 354 1.75 -3.43 -0.45
N SER A 355 2.04 -2.73 -1.53
CA SER A 355 1.04 -2.38 -2.55
C SER A 355 1.45 -2.98 -3.90
N ARG A 356 0.46 -3.50 -4.66
CA ARG A 356 0.71 -4.03 -6.00
C ARG A 356 1.13 -2.92 -6.97
N ASP A 357 0.64 -1.69 -6.73
CA ASP A 357 0.87 -0.54 -7.61
C ASP A 357 2.14 0.25 -7.24
N VAL A 358 2.79 -0.14 -6.14
CA VAL A 358 4.09 0.35 -5.73
C VAL A 358 5.18 -0.58 -6.27
N LYS A 359 6.11 -0.01 -7.05
CA LYS A 359 7.21 -0.72 -7.71
C LYS A 359 8.50 0.09 -7.65
N GLY A 360 9.60 -0.59 -7.35
CA GLY A 360 10.92 0.01 -7.21
C GLY A 360 11.00 1.04 -6.07
N THR A 361 12.02 1.88 -6.11
CA THR A 361 12.24 2.95 -5.12
C THR A 361 11.58 4.28 -5.49
N GLY A 362 10.99 4.37 -6.69
CA GLY A 362 10.45 5.61 -7.26
C GLY A 362 9.05 5.97 -6.74
N ARG A 363 8.38 5.08 -6.01
CA ARG A 363 7.04 5.29 -5.48
C ARG A 363 6.88 4.65 -4.11
N VAL A 364 6.08 5.27 -3.24
CA VAL A 364 5.54 4.69 -1.99
C VAL A 364 4.12 5.20 -1.78
N ASP A 365 3.31 4.43 -1.03
CA ASP A 365 1.98 4.89 -0.59
C ASP A 365 2.01 5.19 0.91
N LEU A 366 1.58 6.39 1.31
CA LEU A 366 1.44 6.80 2.70
C LEU A 366 0.11 6.30 3.27
N TYR A 367 0.15 5.65 4.44
CA TYR A 367 -1.08 5.33 5.16
C TYR A 367 -1.58 6.60 5.88
N LEU A 368 -2.73 7.11 5.47
CA LEU A 368 -3.29 8.36 5.99
C LEU A 368 -4.37 8.13 7.05
N GLY A 369 -4.62 6.87 7.41
CA GLY A 369 -5.55 6.49 8.48
C GLY A 369 -6.85 5.93 7.95
N TRP A 370 -7.96 6.30 8.57
CA TRP A 370 -9.27 5.74 8.29
C TRP A 370 -10.36 6.81 8.31
N GLY A 371 -11.52 6.48 7.75
CA GLY A 371 -12.66 7.38 7.71
C GLY A 371 -12.65 8.36 6.53
N PRO A 372 -13.66 9.26 6.47
CA PRO A 372 -13.87 10.13 5.32
C PRO A 372 -12.77 11.18 5.14
N GLU A 373 -12.18 11.69 6.21
CA GLU A 373 -11.07 12.65 6.13
C GLU A 373 -9.83 11.99 5.52
N ALA A 374 -9.46 10.80 6.00
CA ALA A 374 -8.36 10.03 5.44
C ALA A 374 -8.61 9.64 3.97
N ALA A 375 -9.87 9.40 3.59
CA ALA A 375 -10.25 9.13 2.21
C ALA A 375 -9.95 10.33 1.28
N GLN A 376 -10.30 11.53 1.73
CA GLN A 376 -10.06 12.78 1.00
C GLN A 376 -8.56 13.07 0.89
N ASP A 377 -7.85 12.98 2.01
CA ASP A 377 -6.41 13.20 2.08
C ASP A 377 -5.66 12.19 1.17
N ALA A 378 -6.05 10.91 1.18
CA ALA A 378 -5.47 9.88 0.31
C ALA A 378 -5.76 10.10 -1.17
N ALA A 379 -6.97 10.49 -1.52
CA ALA A 379 -7.34 10.79 -2.90
C ALA A 379 -6.56 12.00 -3.46
N ALA A 380 -6.29 13.00 -2.62
CA ALA A 380 -5.53 14.19 -2.99
C ALA A 380 -4.01 13.97 -2.98
N GLN A 381 -3.52 12.96 -2.26
CA GLN A 381 -2.09 12.73 -2.07
C GLN A 381 -1.39 12.31 -3.37
N HIS A 382 -0.67 13.25 -3.96
CA HIS A 382 0.19 13.02 -5.11
C HIS A 382 1.33 14.05 -5.13
N SER A 383 2.44 13.72 -4.49
CA SER A 383 3.57 14.65 -4.34
C SER A 383 4.91 13.96 -4.49
N VAL A 384 5.86 14.62 -5.16
CA VAL A 384 7.24 14.14 -5.23
C VAL A 384 8.02 14.69 -4.05
N GLY A 385 8.78 13.83 -3.40
CA GLY A 385 9.59 14.18 -2.23
C GLY A 385 10.87 13.36 -2.11
N GLN A 386 11.54 13.47 -0.99
CA GLN A 386 12.73 12.69 -0.68
C GLN A 386 12.38 11.55 0.27
N LEU A 387 12.79 10.33 -0.11
CA LEU A 387 12.77 9.15 0.74
C LEU A 387 14.21 8.74 1.07
N ILE A 388 14.50 8.50 2.35
CA ILE A 388 15.79 7.98 2.81
C ILE A 388 15.51 6.73 3.64
N VAL A 389 16.12 5.61 3.28
CA VAL A 389 15.96 4.35 4.01
C VAL A 389 17.01 4.26 5.11
N LEU A 390 16.61 3.91 6.32
CA LEU A 390 17.51 3.70 7.45
C LEU A 390 17.70 2.20 7.63
N LEU A 391 18.94 1.72 7.51
CA LEU A 391 19.24 0.30 7.64
C LEU A 391 20.19 0.00 8.80
N PRO A 392 20.08 -1.19 9.42
CA PRO A 392 20.92 -1.56 10.55
C PRO A 392 22.41 -1.44 10.19
N ARG A 393 23.19 -0.78 11.06
CA ARG A 393 24.65 -0.72 10.90
C ARG A 393 25.25 -2.12 11.06
N LYS A 394 26.26 -2.45 10.24
CA LYS A 394 26.98 -3.74 10.34
C LYS A 394 27.67 -3.93 11.70
N ALA A 395 28.30 -2.89 12.25
CA ALA A 395 29.03 -2.95 13.53
C ALA A 395 28.13 -3.28 14.74
N ALA A 396 26.83 -2.96 14.66
CA ALA A 396 25.86 -3.31 15.69
C ALA A 396 25.59 -4.83 15.76
N LYS A 397 25.86 -5.57 14.68
CA LYS A 397 25.78 -7.04 14.64
C LYS A 397 26.98 -7.72 15.31
N GLU A 398 28.15 -7.08 15.30
CA GLU A 398 29.39 -7.63 15.85
C GLU A 398 29.39 -7.53 17.38
N ALA A 399 28.96 -6.41 17.94
CA ALA A 399 28.83 -6.24 19.40
C ALA A 399 27.87 -7.26 20.06
N VAL A 400 26.83 -7.72 19.35
CA VAL A 400 25.92 -8.76 19.85
C VAL A 400 26.49 -10.16 19.67
N ARG A 401 27.26 -10.42 18.60
CA ARG A 401 27.98 -11.68 18.42
C ARG A 401 29.06 -11.87 19.49
N ASP A 402 29.81 -10.82 19.78
CA ASP A 402 30.88 -10.85 20.78
C ASP A 402 30.28 -11.07 22.18
N ALA A 403 29.15 -10.42 22.51
CA ALA A 403 28.43 -10.65 23.76
C ALA A 403 27.86 -12.07 23.88
N ALA A 404 27.35 -12.67 22.80
CA ALA A 404 26.84 -14.03 22.80
C ALA A 404 27.94 -15.10 22.82
N SER A 405 29.16 -14.77 22.39
CA SER A 405 30.34 -15.64 22.48
C SER A 405 31.12 -15.52 23.79
N GLY A 406 30.79 -14.52 24.61
CA GLY A 406 31.49 -14.18 25.85
C GLY A 406 31.16 -15.05 27.08
N ASP A 407 30.07 -15.82 27.07
CA ASP A 407 29.67 -16.69 28.19
C ASP A 407 30.37 -18.07 28.20
N GLY A 408 31.46 -18.21 27.43
CA GLY A 408 32.16 -19.49 27.24
C GLY A 408 33.62 -19.54 27.65
N ALA A 409 34.18 -18.51 28.30
CA ALA A 409 35.55 -18.58 28.80
C ALA A 409 35.84 -17.60 29.96
N SER A 410 35.87 -18.18 31.17
CA SER A 410 36.63 -17.83 32.39
C SER A 410 35.76 -17.54 33.60
#